data_AF-A0A434BN66-F1
#
_entry.id   AF-A0A434BN66-F1
#
_cell.length_a   1.000
_cell.length_b   1.000
_cell.length_c   1.000
_cell.angle_alpha   90.00
_cell.angle_beta   90.00
_cell.angle_gamma   90.00
#
_symmetry.space_group_name_H-M   'P 1'
#
loop_
_entity.id
_entity.type
_entity.pdbx_description
1 polymer ?
#
loop_
_entity_poly.entity_id
_entity_poly.type
_entity_poly.pdbx_seq_one_letter_code
_entity_poly.pdbx_strand_id
1 'polypeptide(L)'
;ASVLNARIRKRWRIGNLPVAVIGDVGDTRYDYEQLGAGPDSLKDLADGNGKFFQTLKKATRPLIIVGQGALARADGAAVLGQAAKLAAAVNAARADWNGFAVLHNAAGRVGGLDLGFVPGEGGRNVAGMLGEMELLFLLGADEIDMAKTGGAFVVYIGTHGDQG
;
A
#
# COMPACT_ATOMS: atom_id res chain seq x y z
N ALA A 1 2.11 8.29 6.52
CA ALA A 1 3.11 7.92 7.55
C ALA A 1 4.26 8.93 7.61
N SER A 2 4.12 10.00 8.40
CA SER A 2 5.08 11.11 8.47
C SER A 2 6.46 10.70 9.01
N VAL A 3 6.50 9.84 10.04
CA VAL A 3 7.76 9.41 10.66
C VAL A 3 8.61 8.57 9.72
N LEU A 4 8.00 7.69 8.91
CA LEU A 4 8.74 6.92 7.88
C LEU A 4 9.38 7.86 6.85
N ASN A 5 8.62 8.85 6.35
CA ASN A 5 9.15 9.84 5.42
C ASN A 5 10.34 10.63 6.03
N ALA A 6 10.24 10.98 7.31
CA ALA A 6 11.34 11.62 8.03
C ALA A 6 12.60 10.73 8.14
N ARG A 7 12.43 9.40 8.26
CA ARG A 7 13.56 8.44 8.26
C ARG A 7 14.21 8.32 6.89
N ILE A 8 13.43 8.28 5.81
CA ILE A 8 13.93 8.30 4.43
C ILE A 8 14.72 9.60 4.20
N ARG A 9 14.14 10.75 4.55
CA ARG A 9 14.79 12.05 4.48
C ARG A 9 16.10 12.09 5.27
N LYS A 10 16.12 11.55 6.49
CA LYS A 10 17.35 11.46 7.30
C LYS A 10 18.44 10.66 6.57
N ARG A 11 18.09 9.51 5.97
CA ARG A 11 19.06 8.67 5.23
C ARG A 11 19.56 9.36 3.97
N TRP A 12 18.67 10.04 3.25
CA TRP A 12 18.97 10.86 2.07
C TRP A 12 19.89 12.04 2.39
N ARG A 13 19.75 12.68 3.57
CA ARG A 13 20.66 13.75 3.98
C ARG A 13 22.07 13.27 4.33
N ILE A 14 22.18 12.07 4.90
CA ILE A 14 23.46 11.54 5.41
C ILE A 14 24.25 10.83 4.31
N GLY A 15 23.61 10.43 3.21
CA GLY A 15 24.32 9.91 2.05
C GLY A 15 23.46 9.95 0.80
N ASN A 16 24.08 9.69 -0.35
CA ASN A 16 23.45 9.78 -1.66
C ASN A 16 22.47 8.62 -1.92
N LEU A 17 21.39 8.54 -1.15
CA LEU A 17 20.32 7.54 -1.31
C LEU A 17 19.51 7.88 -2.57
N PRO A 18 19.57 7.06 -3.63
CA PRO A 18 18.71 7.25 -4.79
C PRO A 18 17.28 6.89 -4.40
N VAL A 19 16.34 7.79 -4.65
CA VAL A 19 14.91 7.56 -4.43
C VAL A 19 14.18 7.79 -5.74
N ALA A 20 13.22 6.91 -6.03
CA ALA A 20 12.34 7.07 -7.17
C ALA A 20 10.91 6.74 -6.79
N VAL A 21 9.98 7.31 -7.55
CA VAL A 21 8.55 7.31 -7.25
C VAL A 21 7.76 6.92 -8.50
N ILE A 22 6.73 6.10 -8.29
CA ILE A 22 5.67 5.83 -9.27
C ILE A 22 4.35 6.28 -8.64
N GLY A 23 3.61 7.13 -9.34
CA GLY A 23 2.38 7.75 -8.84
C GLY A 23 2.63 9.07 -8.11
N ASP A 24 1.59 9.56 -7.42
CA ASP A 24 1.65 10.79 -6.63
C ASP A 24 1.94 10.47 -5.16
N VAL A 25 2.99 11.09 -4.62
CA VAL A 25 3.42 10.97 -3.21
C VAL A 25 3.44 12.33 -2.50
N GLY A 26 3.00 13.40 -3.17
CA GLY A 26 3.11 14.77 -2.70
C GLY A 26 4.55 15.27 -2.48
N ASP A 27 4.69 16.31 -1.67
CA ASP A 27 6.00 16.88 -1.31
C ASP A 27 6.72 16.01 -0.26
N THR A 28 7.77 15.31 -0.70
CA THR A 28 8.57 14.43 0.14
C THR A 28 9.61 15.16 0.99
N ARG A 29 9.92 16.43 0.68
CA ARG A 29 11.01 17.23 1.29
C ARG A 29 12.43 16.70 1.03
N TYR A 30 12.62 15.98 -0.07
CA TYR A 30 13.91 15.54 -0.62
C TYR A 30 13.77 15.20 -2.11
N ASP A 31 14.89 15.18 -2.84
CA ASP A 31 14.86 14.89 -4.27
C ASP A 31 14.55 13.42 -4.55
N TYR A 32 13.79 13.18 -5.61
CA TYR A 32 13.48 11.84 -6.12
C TYR A 32 13.33 11.87 -7.65
N GLU A 33 13.49 10.71 -8.28
CA GLU A 33 13.22 10.50 -9.70
C GLU A 33 11.76 10.06 -9.90
N GLN A 34 10.97 10.82 -10.66
CA GLN A 34 9.62 10.39 -11.05
C GLN A 34 9.71 9.42 -12.22
N LEU A 35 9.36 8.14 -12.00
CA LEU A 35 9.42 7.10 -13.04
C LEU A 35 8.13 7.01 -13.88
N GLY A 36 7.03 7.54 -13.34
CA GLY A 36 5.74 7.61 -14.03
C GLY A 36 4.56 7.68 -13.07
N ALA A 37 3.34 7.61 -13.59
CA ALA A 37 2.13 7.90 -12.83
C ALA A 37 1.32 6.67 -12.40
N GLY A 38 1.63 5.47 -12.90
CA GLY A 38 0.73 4.33 -12.74
C GLY A 38 1.35 2.94 -12.94
N PRO A 39 0.49 1.91 -12.97
CA PRO A 39 0.89 0.50 -13.03
C PRO A 39 1.75 0.13 -14.24
N ASP A 40 1.58 0.83 -15.38
CA ASP A 40 2.40 0.58 -16.57
C ASP A 40 3.88 0.86 -16.32
N SER A 41 4.19 1.98 -15.64
CA SER A 41 5.56 2.31 -15.24
C SER A 41 6.14 1.31 -14.23
N LEU A 42 5.29 0.75 -13.37
CA LEU A 42 5.70 -0.33 -12.46
C LEU A 42 5.99 -1.62 -13.23
N LYS A 43 5.17 -1.97 -14.22
CA LYS A 43 5.37 -3.12 -15.09
C LYS A 43 6.68 -2.98 -15.87
N ASP A 44 6.90 -1.83 -16.51
CA ASP A 44 8.14 -1.58 -17.26
C ASP A 44 9.38 -1.72 -16.37
N LEU A 45 9.33 -1.18 -15.15
CA LEU A 45 10.40 -1.31 -14.17
C LEU A 45 10.60 -2.76 -13.72
N ALA A 46 9.50 -3.50 -13.49
CA ALA A 46 9.54 -4.92 -13.12
C ALA A 46 10.03 -5.84 -14.24
N ASP A 47 9.87 -5.42 -15.50
CA ASP A 47 10.44 -6.08 -16.69
C ASP A 47 11.93 -5.80 -16.87
N GLY A 48 12.53 -5.00 -15.99
CA GLY A 48 13.96 -4.69 -16.00
C GLY A 48 14.34 -3.47 -16.84
N ASN A 49 13.35 -2.69 -17.27
CA ASN A 49 13.57 -1.51 -18.09
C ASN A 49 13.86 -0.27 -17.24
N GLY A 50 14.44 0.74 -17.90
CA GLY A 50 14.74 2.02 -17.27
C GLY A 50 16.05 2.05 -16.47
N LYS A 51 16.59 3.26 -16.29
CA LYS A 51 17.87 3.47 -15.60
C LYS A 51 17.77 3.09 -14.12
N PHE A 52 16.62 3.37 -13.49
CA PHE A 52 16.43 3.11 -12.07
C PHE A 52 16.39 1.62 -11.72
N PHE A 53 15.98 0.74 -12.65
CA PHE A 53 16.09 -0.70 -12.44
C PHE A 53 17.55 -1.11 -12.21
N GLN A 54 18.48 -0.58 -12.99
CA GLN A 54 19.91 -0.86 -12.83
C GLN A 54 20.44 -0.33 -11.49
N THR A 55 19.95 0.84 -11.05
CA THR A 55 20.24 1.39 -9.72
C THR A 55 19.78 0.44 -8.61
N LEU A 56 18.54 -0.05 -8.68
CA LEU A 56 17.99 -1.03 -7.73
C LEU A 56 18.77 -2.34 -7.74
N LYS A 57 19.08 -2.87 -8.94
CA LYS A 57 19.81 -4.14 -9.09
C LYS A 57 21.24 -4.10 -8.55
N LYS A 58 21.89 -2.93 -8.61
CA LYS A 58 23.23 -2.71 -8.06
C LYS A 58 23.23 -2.41 -6.56
N ALA A 59 22.07 -2.09 -5.97
CA ALA A 59 21.99 -1.74 -4.56
C ALA A 59 22.22 -2.97 -3.68
N THR A 60 23.05 -2.83 -2.63
CA THR A 60 23.28 -3.92 -1.66
C THR A 60 22.04 -4.20 -0.81
N ARG A 61 21.21 -3.18 -0.55
CA ARG A 61 19.98 -3.25 0.28
C ARG A 61 18.84 -2.50 -0.41
N PRO A 62 18.30 -3.03 -1.52
CA PRO A 62 17.20 -2.38 -2.25
C PRO A 62 15.93 -2.40 -1.42
N LEU A 63 15.16 -1.31 -1.45
CA LEU A 63 13.93 -1.13 -0.68
C LEU A 63 12.81 -0.72 -1.62
N ILE A 64 11.70 -1.45 -1.57
CA ILE A 64 10.48 -1.23 -2.35
C ILE A 64 9.34 -1.10 -1.35
N ILE A 65 8.72 0.09 -1.31
CA ILE A 65 7.61 0.40 -0.42
C ILE A 65 6.36 0.60 -1.29
N VAL A 66 5.33 -0.21 -1.07
CA VAL A 66 4.04 -0.10 -1.75
C VAL A 66 3.03 0.53 -0.81
N GLY A 67 2.45 1.67 -1.17
CA GLY A 67 1.37 2.26 -0.38
C GLY A 67 0.08 1.43 -0.48
N GLN A 68 -0.63 1.21 0.63
CA GLN A 68 -1.87 0.42 0.63
C GLN A 68 -2.95 0.93 -0.34
N GLY A 69 -2.96 2.23 -0.66
CA GLY A 69 -3.91 2.81 -1.61
C GLY A 69 -3.73 2.25 -3.03
N ALA A 70 -2.50 1.88 -3.40
CA ALA A 70 -2.24 1.23 -4.69
C ALA A 70 -2.81 -0.20 -4.75
N LEU A 71 -3.00 -0.84 -3.59
CA LEU A 71 -3.56 -2.19 -3.47
C LEU A 71 -5.09 -2.19 -3.40
N ALA A 72 -5.71 -1.06 -3.04
CA ALA A 72 -7.16 -0.90 -2.93
C ALA A 72 -7.86 -0.67 -4.29
N ARG A 73 -7.09 -0.55 -5.37
CA ARG A 73 -7.61 -0.39 -6.74
C ARG A 73 -8.18 -1.71 -7.27
N ALA A 74 -8.99 -1.64 -8.32
CA ALA A 74 -9.53 -2.81 -9.00
C ALA A 74 -8.43 -3.76 -9.54
N ASP A 75 -7.27 -3.20 -9.94
CA ASP A 75 -6.08 -3.91 -10.41
C ASP A 75 -5.03 -4.14 -9.29
N GLY A 76 -5.41 -3.97 -8.02
CA GLY A 76 -4.47 -4.01 -6.88
C GLY A 76 -3.69 -5.31 -6.75
N ALA A 77 -4.28 -6.45 -7.09
CA ALA A 77 -3.59 -7.74 -7.12
C ALA A 77 -2.48 -7.78 -8.18
N ALA A 78 -2.72 -7.21 -9.36
CA ALA A 78 -1.71 -7.10 -10.41
C ALA A 78 -0.59 -6.14 -9.98
N VAL A 79 -0.92 -5.02 -9.34
CA VAL A 79 0.06 -4.07 -8.77
C VAL A 79 0.96 -4.78 -7.75
N LEU A 80 0.39 -5.52 -6.80
CA LEU A 80 1.17 -6.29 -5.82
C LEU A 80 2.07 -7.33 -6.50
N GLY A 81 1.54 -8.04 -7.49
CA GLY A 81 2.29 -9.03 -8.27
C GLY A 81 3.49 -8.43 -9.00
N GLN A 82 3.33 -7.26 -9.65
CA GLN A 82 4.45 -6.58 -10.31
C GLN A 82 5.49 -6.06 -9.30
N ALA A 83 5.05 -5.53 -8.16
CA ALA A 83 5.97 -5.09 -7.11
C ALA A 83 6.76 -6.27 -6.51
N ALA A 84 6.12 -7.42 -6.31
CA ALA A 84 6.78 -8.64 -5.85
C ALA A 84 7.76 -9.19 -6.90
N LYS A 85 7.38 -9.18 -8.19
CA LYS A 85 8.28 -9.52 -9.31
C LYS A 85 9.52 -8.64 -9.33
N LEU A 86 9.35 -7.32 -9.19
CA LEU A 86 10.47 -6.38 -9.09
C LEU A 86 11.37 -6.70 -7.88
N ALA A 87 10.77 -6.95 -6.71
CA ALA A 87 11.50 -7.29 -5.50
C ALA A 87 12.35 -8.55 -5.67
N ALA A 88 11.82 -9.58 -6.33
CA ALA A 88 12.57 -10.78 -6.67
C ALA A 88 13.71 -10.48 -7.66
N ALA A 89 13.43 -9.71 -8.72
CA ALA A 89 14.40 -9.38 -9.77
C ALA A 89 15.63 -8.59 -9.24
N VAL A 90 15.46 -7.82 -8.16
CA VAL A 90 16.53 -7.03 -7.53
C VAL A 90 17.02 -7.62 -6.20
N ASN A 91 16.60 -8.84 -5.86
CA ASN A 91 16.98 -9.54 -4.63
C ASN A 91 16.72 -8.70 -3.35
N ALA A 92 15.56 -8.03 -3.32
CA ALA A 92 15.12 -7.19 -2.20
C ALA A 92 14.61 -7.99 -1.00
N ALA A 93 14.22 -9.26 -1.17
CA ALA A 93 13.76 -10.12 -0.09
C ALA A 93 14.63 -11.39 -0.02
N ARG A 94 15.49 -11.45 1.00
CA ARG A 94 16.43 -12.53 1.26
C ARG A 94 16.75 -12.61 2.76
N ALA A 95 17.46 -13.65 3.19
CA ALA A 95 17.64 -13.97 4.62
C ALA A 95 18.23 -12.82 5.47
N ASP A 96 19.18 -12.05 4.93
CA ASP A 96 19.84 -10.93 5.62
C ASP A 96 19.13 -9.57 5.40
N TRP A 97 18.13 -9.52 4.51
CA TRP A 97 17.50 -8.27 4.09
C TRP A 97 16.08 -8.48 3.56
N ASN A 98 15.09 -7.89 4.23
CA ASN A 98 13.71 -7.81 3.76
C ASN A 98 13.33 -6.37 3.42
N GLY A 99 13.57 -6.00 2.17
CA GLY A 99 13.29 -4.69 1.59
C GLY A 99 11.98 -4.63 0.81
N PHE A 100 11.09 -5.62 0.89
CA PHE A 100 9.77 -5.54 0.29
C PHE A 100 8.73 -5.25 1.39
N ALA A 101 8.09 -4.08 1.32
CA ALA A 101 7.20 -3.62 2.37
C ALA A 101 5.91 -3.00 1.81
N VAL A 102 4.81 -3.19 2.53
CA VAL A 102 3.54 -2.48 2.32
C VAL A 102 3.35 -1.44 3.42
N LEU A 103 3.05 -0.21 3.05
CA LEU A 103 2.77 0.88 3.98
C LEU A 103 1.26 1.03 4.19
N HIS A 104 0.79 0.65 5.38
CA HIS A 104 -0.58 0.84 5.82
C HIS A 104 -0.79 2.22 6.45
N ASN A 105 -1.98 2.81 6.25
CA ASN A 105 -2.34 4.12 6.81
C ASN A 105 -3.30 4.01 8.02
N ALA A 106 -3.83 2.83 8.33
CA ALA A 106 -4.73 2.61 9.47
C ALA A 106 -4.08 1.67 10.49
N ALA A 107 -4.07 2.07 11.77
CA ALA A 107 -3.37 1.34 12.83
C ALA A 107 -3.94 -0.07 13.07
N GLY A 108 -5.26 -0.24 13.01
CA GLY A 108 -5.91 -1.54 13.19
C GLY A 108 -5.76 -2.50 12.00
N ARG A 109 -5.24 -2.02 10.84
CA ARG A 109 -5.21 -2.82 9.61
C ARG A 109 -4.35 -4.07 9.74
N VAL A 110 -3.13 -3.91 10.27
CA VAL A 110 -2.18 -5.03 10.39
C VAL A 110 -2.71 -6.07 11.39
N GLY A 111 -3.23 -5.63 12.54
CA GLY A 111 -3.83 -6.54 13.52
C GLY A 111 -5.03 -7.31 12.96
N GLY A 112 -5.88 -6.68 12.15
CA GLY A 112 -6.97 -7.38 11.46
C GLY A 112 -6.47 -8.42 10.47
N LEU A 113 -5.44 -8.08 9.67
CA LEU A 113 -4.82 -9.03 8.74
C LEU A 113 -4.16 -10.21 9.45
N ASP A 114 -3.49 -9.98 10.58
CA ASP A 114 -2.85 -11.04 11.38
C ASP A 114 -3.87 -12.01 11.99
N LEU A 115 -5.06 -11.51 12.37
CA LEU A 115 -6.18 -12.32 12.83
C LEU A 115 -6.96 -13.00 11.69
N GLY A 116 -6.62 -12.73 10.44
CA GLY A 116 -7.30 -13.30 9.28
C GLY A 116 -8.64 -12.62 8.96
N PHE A 117 -8.82 -11.35 9.31
CA PHE A 117 -9.99 -10.55 8.89
C PHE A 117 -9.88 -10.13 7.42
N VAL A 118 -9.85 -11.14 6.57
CA VAL A 118 -9.92 -11.06 5.12
C VAL A 118 -11.14 -11.86 4.66
N PRO A 119 -11.74 -11.53 3.51
CA PRO A 119 -12.84 -12.34 2.98
C PRO A 119 -12.37 -13.78 2.79
N GLY A 120 -13.06 -14.73 3.45
CA GLY A 120 -12.88 -16.15 3.21
C GLY A 120 -13.42 -16.58 1.85
N GLU A 121 -13.41 -17.89 1.58
CA GLU A 121 -14.02 -18.43 0.37
C GLU A 121 -15.51 -18.06 0.30
N GLY A 122 -15.94 -17.45 -0.82
CA GLY A 122 -17.30 -16.90 -0.97
C GLY A 122 -17.60 -15.65 -0.14
N GLY A 123 -16.64 -15.17 0.64
CA GLY A 123 -16.74 -13.95 1.44
C GLY A 123 -16.71 -12.69 0.58
N ARG A 124 -17.45 -11.67 1.00
CA ARG A 124 -17.47 -10.35 0.36
C ARG A 124 -16.40 -9.47 1.00
N ASN A 125 -15.71 -8.68 0.18
CA ASN A 125 -14.90 -7.57 0.70
C ASN A 125 -15.81 -6.38 1.05
N VAL A 126 -15.24 -5.30 1.57
CA VAL A 126 -16.00 -4.08 1.92
C VAL A 126 -16.89 -3.61 0.76
N ALA A 127 -16.35 -3.53 -0.47
CA ALA A 127 -17.13 -3.11 -1.63
C ALA A 127 -18.31 -4.04 -1.94
N GLY A 128 -18.14 -5.35 -1.77
CA GLY A 128 -19.22 -6.33 -1.97
C GLY A 128 -20.21 -6.43 -0.81
N MET A 129 -19.88 -5.89 0.37
CA MET A 129 -20.78 -5.82 1.53
C MET A 129 -21.68 -4.58 1.49
N LEU A 130 -21.17 -3.45 1.00
CA LEU A 130 -21.93 -2.20 0.94
C LEU A 130 -23.14 -2.34 0.01
N GLY A 131 -24.34 -2.14 0.56
CA GLY A 131 -25.62 -2.18 -0.16
C GLY A 131 -26.24 -3.57 -0.29
N GLU A 132 -25.52 -4.61 0.12
CA GLU A 132 -25.89 -6.00 -0.10
C GLU A 132 -26.19 -6.76 1.21
N MET A 133 -25.80 -6.20 2.35
CA MET A 133 -25.96 -6.82 3.66
C MET A 133 -27.23 -6.34 4.36
N GLU A 134 -27.87 -7.22 5.13
CA GLU A 134 -28.99 -6.85 6.01
C GLU A 134 -28.50 -6.25 7.34
N LEU A 135 -27.28 -6.60 7.77
CA LEU A 135 -26.67 -6.16 9.02
C LEU A 135 -25.19 -5.84 8.80
N LEU A 136 -24.74 -4.67 9.28
CA LEU A 136 -23.34 -4.24 9.22
C LEU A 136 -22.85 -3.83 10.60
N PHE A 137 -21.77 -4.47 11.07
CA PHE A 137 -21.03 -4.02 12.25
C PHE A 137 -19.85 -3.15 11.81
N LEU A 138 -19.84 -1.89 12.25
CA LEU A 138 -18.78 -0.93 11.97
C LEU A 138 -17.94 -0.72 13.23
N LEU A 139 -16.80 -1.39 13.31
CA LEU A 139 -15.88 -1.25 14.44
C LEU A 139 -14.93 -0.07 14.21
N GLY A 140 -15.34 1.14 14.65
CA GLY A 140 -14.57 2.37 14.48
C GLY A 140 -14.25 2.70 13.02
N ALA A 141 -15.12 2.27 12.10
CA ALA A 141 -14.93 2.39 10.66
C ALA A 141 -15.70 3.62 10.14
N ASP A 142 -15.08 4.79 10.26
CA ASP A 142 -15.65 6.08 9.86
C ASP A 142 -15.36 6.45 8.39
N GLU A 143 -14.42 5.77 7.74
CA GLU A 143 -14.03 6.04 6.35
C GLU A 143 -14.99 5.45 5.29
N ILE A 144 -16.06 4.78 5.73
CA ILE A 144 -17.04 4.15 4.84
C ILE A 144 -18.04 5.19 4.37
N ASP A 145 -18.33 5.17 3.07
CA ASP A 145 -19.41 5.96 2.49
C ASP A 145 -20.77 5.39 2.96
N MET A 146 -21.33 6.00 4.01
CA MET A 146 -22.54 5.53 4.67
C MET A 146 -23.76 5.53 3.75
N ALA A 147 -23.78 6.37 2.72
CA ALA A 147 -24.84 6.36 1.71
C ALA A 147 -24.87 5.05 0.90
N LYS A 148 -23.76 4.30 0.87
CA LYS A 148 -23.66 2.99 0.20
C LYS A 148 -24.05 1.83 1.08
N THR A 149 -24.42 2.04 2.35
CA THR A 149 -24.87 0.93 3.22
C THR A 149 -26.26 0.43 2.85
N GLY A 150 -27.03 1.20 2.09
CA GLY A 150 -28.35 0.81 1.58
C GLY A 150 -29.37 0.68 2.72
N GLY A 151 -30.11 -0.43 2.74
CA GLY A 151 -31.12 -0.72 3.77
C GLY A 151 -30.59 -1.51 4.97
N ALA A 152 -29.27 -1.68 5.09
CA ALA A 152 -28.67 -2.47 6.16
C ALA A 152 -28.99 -1.88 7.55
N PHE A 153 -29.25 -2.74 8.53
CA PHE A 153 -29.21 -2.34 9.94
C PHE A 153 -27.74 -2.17 10.34
N VAL A 154 -27.33 -0.94 10.64
CA VAL A 154 -25.93 -0.63 10.99
C VAL A 154 -25.77 -0.56 12.50
N VAL A 155 -24.81 -1.32 13.03
CA VAL A 155 -24.35 -1.25 14.41
C VAL A 155 -22.95 -0.65 14.44
N TYR A 156 -22.85 0.60 14.85
CA TYR A 156 -21.57 1.27 15.03
C TYR A 156 -21.00 1.01 16.43
N ILE A 157 -19.74 0.59 16.48
CA ILE A 157 -18.99 0.33 17.72
C ILE A 157 -17.71 1.15 17.66
N GLY A 158 -17.73 2.33 18.28
CA GLY A 158 -16.58 3.23 18.31
C GLY A 158 -16.59 4.10 19.55
N THR A 159 -15.49 4.83 19.76
CA THR A 159 -15.37 5.80 20.85
C THR A 159 -15.92 7.18 20.46
N HIS A 160 -16.02 7.44 19.16
CA HIS A 160 -16.57 8.64 18.52
C HIS A 160 -17.32 8.19 17.27
N GLY A 161 -18.37 8.91 16.87
CA GLY A 161 -19.05 8.71 15.57
C GLY A 161 -19.04 10.02 14.79
N ASP A 162 -18.39 10.03 13.64
CA ASP A 162 -18.33 11.21 12.76
C ASP A 162 -19.37 11.09 11.63
N GLN A 163 -19.32 9.96 10.92
CA GLN A 163 -20.28 9.62 9.86
C GLN A 163 -21.19 8.44 10.23
N GLY A 164 -20.85 7.69 11.28
CA GLY A 164 -21.52 6.46 11.72
C GLY A 164 -22.08 6.52 13.14
#